data_AF-A0A9Y2AIH4-F1
#
_entry.id   AF-A0A9Y2AIH4-F1
#
_cell.length_a   1.000
_cell.length_b   1.000
_cell.length_c   1.000
_cell.angle_alpha   90.00
_cell.angle_beta   90.00
_cell.angle_gamma   90.00
#
_symmetry.space_group_name_H-M   'P 1'
#
loop_
_entity.id
_entity.type
_entity.pdbx_description
1 polymer ?
#
loop_
_entity_poly.entity_id
_entity_poly.type
_entity_poly.pdbx_seq_one_letter_code
_entity_poly.pdbx_strand_id
1 'polypeptide(L)'
;MKNNEIIRHRKRGKPANESFNRENLLVKLREISLVTDETLNANKLEKLTGIKRRNWNKVKEEIDYINHSRQTGMVDTNTIRSFPLPNIEEIFELYFPQNPKKLKEIFQSLIDMVSKMYEKVLIFEKTKENAITASAEQAREIERLRNELKQAKADIEYYKTKYDEVCGDSTYHSKREILNIPKNVIHIPKGQKKLLTLDFQEQFGKILLDSNKEIFIKKND
;
A
#
# COMPACT_ATOMS: atom_id res chain seq x y z
N MET A 1 -18.20 35.33 -68.08
CA MET A 1 -17.96 35.74 -66.69
C MET A 1 -17.39 34.54 -65.94
N LYS A 2 -16.08 34.56 -65.63
CA LYS A 2 -15.36 33.47 -64.94
C LYS A 2 -15.12 33.93 -63.50
N ASN A 3 -15.65 33.21 -62.51
CA ASN A 3 -15.26 33.39 -61.12
C ASN A 3 -14.11 32.43 -60.80
N ASN A 4 -12.94 33.02 -60.54
CA ASN A 4 -11.72 32.36 -60.10
C ASN A 4 -11.81 32.09 -58.59
N GLU A 5 -11.90 30.82 -58.19
CA GLU A 5 -11.49 30.43 -56.85
C GLU A 5 -9.99 30.12 -56.86
N ILE A 6 -9.21 31.04 -56.29
CA ILE A 6 -7.78 30.87 -56.08
C ILE A 6 -7.58 29.99 -54.85
N ILE A 7 -7.47 28.68 -55.06
CA ILE A 7 -6.98 27.75 -54.03
C ILE A 7 -5.47 28.00 -53.85
N ARG A 8 -5.12 28.75 -52.80
CA ARG A 8 -3.72 28.98 -52.42
C ARG A 8 -3.12 27.70 -51.84
N HIS A 9 -2.41 26.93 -52.67
CA HIS A 9 -1.51 25.88 -52.19
C HIS A 9 -0.39 26.50 -51.33
N ARG A 10 -0.47 26.32 -50.00
CA ARG A 10 0.69 26.53 -49.12
C ARG A 10 1.66 25.35 -49.30
N LYS A 11 2.56 25.45 -50.28
CA LYS A 11 3.82 24.68 -50.27
C LYS A 11 4.73 25.24 -49.18
N ARG A 12 4.74 24.64 -47.98
CA ARG A 12 5.74 24.93 -46.95
C ARG A 12 6.11 23.67 -46.15
N GLY A 13 7.34 23.21 -46.33
CA GLY A 13 8.00 22.19 -45.52
C GLY A 13 8.80 21.21 -46.36
N LYS A 14 10.11 21.12 -46.09
CA LYS A 14 10.97 20.02 -46.56
C LYS A 14 10.30 18.68 -46.15
N PRO A 15 10.23 17.65 -47.02
CA PRO A 15 9.61 16.38 -46.64
C PRO A 15 10.24 15.87 -45.34
N ALA A 16 9.41 15.40 -44.40
CA ALA A 16 9.92 14.76 -43.20
C ALA A 16 10.83 13.61 -43.65
N ASN A 17 12.06 13.53 -43.11
CA ASN A 17 12.94 12.39 -43.40
C ASN A 17 12.16 11.09 -43.10
N GLU A 18 11.79 10.36 -44.15
CA GLU A 18 10.99 9.13 -44.11
C GLU A 18 11.59 8.07 -43.16
N SER A 19 12.91 8.15 -42.95
CA SER A 19 13.66 7.28 -42.05
C SER A 19 13.21 7.36 -40.57
N PHE A 20 12.59 8.47 -40.13
CA PHE A 20 12.14 8.68 -38.74
C PHE A 20 10.64 8.99 -38.65
N ASN A 21 9.83 8.20 -39.36
CA ASN A 21 8.38 8.13 -39.15
C ASN A 21 8.05 7.60 -37.74
N ARG A 22 6.88 7.97 -37.20
CA ARG A 22 6.41 7.57 -35.87
C ARG A 22 6.43 6.04 -35.69
N GLU A 23 6.01 5.29 -36.69
CA GLU A 23 6.01 3.81 -36.66
C GLU A 23 7.42 3.24 -36.49
N ASN A 24 8.40 3.73 -37.26
CA ASN A 24 9.79 3.29 -37.13
C ASN A 24 10.39 3.65 -35.76
N LEU A 25 10.00 4.80 -35.20
CA LEU A 25 10.40 5.21 -33.85
C LEU A 25 9.78 4.31 -32.78
N LEU A 26 8.53 3.85 -32.97
CA LEU A 26 7.87 2.92 -32.05
C LEU A 26 8.49 1.53 -32.07
N VAL A 27 8.83 1.00 -33.24
CA VAL A 27 9.53 -0.29 -33.36
C VAL A 27 10.86 -0.23 -32.62
N LYS A 28 11.65 0.81 -32.87
CA LYS A 28 12.96 0.98 -32.22
C LYS A 28 12.85 1.25 -30.73
N LEU A 29 11.80 1.97 -30.29
CA LEU A 29 11.51 2.16 -28.87
C LEU A 29 11.18 0.83 -28.17
N ARG A 30 10.43 -0.06 -28.83
CA ARG A 30 10.14 -1.40 -28.31
C ARG A 30 11.40 -2.23 -28.15
N GLU A 31 12.26 -2.26 -29.16
CA GLU A 31 13.56 -2.98 -29.09
C GLU A 31 14.39 -2.51 -27.89
N ILE A 32 14.49 -1.21 -27.67
CA ILE A 32 15.25 -0.64 -26.54
C ILE A 32 14.58 -0.98 -25.20
N SER A 33 13.24 -0.97 -25.16
CA SER A 33 12.48 -1.29 -23.95
C SER A 33 12.62 -2.76 -23.52
N LEU A 34 12.98 -3.66 -24.44
CA LEU A 34 13.24 -5.07 -24.13
C LEU A 34 14.66 -5.32 -23.57
N VAL A 35 15.60 -4.41 -23.84
CA VAL A 35 17.02 -4.58 -23.47
C VAL A 35 17.39 -3.76 -22.23
N THR A 36 16.64 -2.69 -21.94
CA THR A 36 16.98 -1.74 -20.86
C THR A 36 15.85 -1.60 -19.86
N ASP A 37 16.15 -1.82 -18.57
CA ASP A 37 15.20 -1.65 -17.46
C ASP A 37 15.14 -0.23 -16.90
N GLU A 38 16.03 0.66 -17.33
CA GLU A 38 16.08 2.04 -16.84
C GLU A 38 14.93 2.90 -17.37
N THR A 39 14.56 3.95 -16.61
CA THR A 39 13.62 4.97 -17.10
C THR A 39 14.16 5.65 -18.36
N LEU A 40 13.37 5.59 -19.43
CA LEU A 40 13.68 6.13 -20.75
C LEU A 40 13.38 7.63 -20.78
N ASN A 41 14.26 8.41 -21.38
CA ASN A 41 13.95 9.80 -21.72
C ASN A 41 14.53 10.14 -23.09
N ALA A 42 14.03 11.19 -23.74
CA ALA A 42 14.45 11.54 -25.09
C ALA A 42 15.97 11.84 -25.21
N ASN A 43 16.62 12.30 -24.14
CA ASN A 43 18.06 12.54 -24.11
C ASN A 43 18.87 11.23 -24.00
N LYS A 44 18.40 10.27 -23.22
CA LYS A 44 18.98 8.93 -23.08
C LYS A 44 18.80 8.15 -24.37
N LEU A 45 17.62 8.21 -24.97
CA LEU A 45 17.34 7.58 -26.26
C LEU A 45 18.22 8.14 -27.37
N GLU A 46 18.51 9.45 -27.36
CA GLU A 46 19.48 10.06 -28.28
C GLU A 46 20.90 9.53 -28.07
N LYS A 47 21.35 9.42 -26.81
CA LYS A 47 22.66 8.83 -26.50
C LYS A 47 22.77 7.35 -26.90
N LEU A 48 21.71 6.58 -26.72
CA LEU A 48 21.68 5.14 -27.02
C LEU A 48 21.57 4.84 -28.52
N THR A 49 20.86 5.67 -29.28
CA THR A 49 20.52 5.37 -30.68
C THR A 49 21.15 6.30 -31.71
N GLY A 50 21.74 7.42 -31.28
CA GLY A 50 22.19 8.51 -32.15
C GLY A 50 21.03 9.27 -32.83
N ILE A 51 19.77 8.93 -32.55
CA ILE A 51 18.61 9.60 -33.14
C ILE A 51 18.31 10.87 -32.35
N LYS A 52 18.23 12.00 -33.07
CA LYS A 52 18.03 13.32 -32.46
C LYS A 52 16.83 13.35 -31.51
N ARG A 53 16.99 13.98 -30.35
CA ARG A 53 15.93 14.15 -29.33
C ARG A 53 14.58 14.60 -29.89
N ARG A 54 14.60 15.52 -30.87
CA ARG A 54 13.39 16.05 -31.50
C ARG A 54 12.50 14.96 -32.13
N ASN A 55 13.10 13.88 -32.61
CA ASN A 55 12.35 12.75 -33.17
C ASN A 55 11.71 11.91 -32.05
N TRP A 56 12.43 11.66 -30.96
CA TRP A 56 11.89 10.95 -29.79
C TRP A 56 10.75 11.71 -29.10
N ASN A 57 10.79 13.04 -29.12
CA ASN A 57 9.68 13.85 -28.61
C ASN A 57 8.34 13.62 -29.36
N LYS A 58 8.37 13.03 -30.58
CA LYS A 58 7.15 12.68 -31.32
C LYS A 58 6.43 11.44 -30.76
N VAL A 59 7.13 10.64 -29.97
CA VAL A 59 6.62 9.43 -29.30
C VAL A 59 6.75 9.55 -27.77
N LYS A 60 6.64 10.79 -27.27
CA LYS A 60 6.83 11.09 -25.85
C LYS A 60 5.77 10.40 -25.00
N GLU A 61 4.53 10.35 -25.47
CA GLU A 61 3.42 9.68 -24.77
C GLU A 61 3.71 8.20 -24.55
N GLU A 62 4.30 7.52 -25.53
CA GLU A 62 4.67 6.12 -25.43
C GLU A 62 5.89 5.90 -24.53
N ILE A 63 6.86 6.80 -24.56
CA ILE A 63 8.00 6.79 -23.62
C ILE A 63 7.49 6.94 -22.18
N ASP A 64 6.61 7.92 -21.95
CA ASP A 64 6.02 8.17 -20.65
C ASP A 64 5.21 6.94 -20.21
N TYR A 65 4.39 6.35 -21.09
CA TYR A 65 3.65 5.11 -20.78
C TYR A 65 4.56 3.95 -20.38
N ILE A 66 5.65 3.70 -21.10
CA ILE A 66 6.63 2.63 -20.77
C ILE A 66 7.26 2.90 -19.40
N ASN A 67 7.55 4.15 -19.06
CA ASN A 67 8.10 4.48 -17.75
C ASN A 67 7.08 4.33 -16.62
N HIS A 68 5.83 4.71 -16.85
CA HIS A 68 4.76 4.57 -15.86
C HIS A 68 4.47 3.09 -15.59
N SER A 69 4.39 2.25 -16.63
CA SER A 69 4.16 0.81 -16.46
C SER A 69 5.30 0.12 -15.69
N ARG A 70 6.54 0.61 -15.81
CA ARG A 70 7.68 0.14 -15.01
C ARG A 70 7.63 0.57 -13.54
N GLN A 71 7.07 1.74 -13.24
CA GLN A 71 7.06 2.31 -11.89
C GLN A 71 5.91 1.81 -11.03
N THR A 72 4.72 1.58 -11.59
CA THR A 72 3.54 1.27 -10.78
C THR A 72 3.38 -0.20 -10.44
N GLY A 73 4.00 -1.15 -11.16
CA GLY A 73 3.79 -2.59 -10.96
C GLY A 73 2.31 -3.04 -11.04
N MET A 74 1.43 -2.12 -11.43
CA MET A 74 -0.02 -2.17 -11.40
C MET A 74 -0.45 -1.66 -12.76
N VAL A 75 -0.82 -2.59 -13.63
CA VAL A 75 -1.42 -2.29 -14.92
C VAL A 75 -2.83 -1.79 -14.64
N ASP A 76 -3.07 -0.51 -14.93
CA ASP A 76 -4.41 0.07 -14.88
C ASP A 76 -5.33 -0.70 -15.85
N THR A 77 -6.34 -1.36 -15.29
CA THR A 77 -7.23 -2.27 -16.03
C THR A 77 -8.07 -1.56 -17.08
N ASN A 78 -8.22 -0.23 -16.98
CA ASN A 78 -8.96 0.59 -17.92
C ASN A 78 -8.14 1.06 -19.14
N THR A 79 -6.82 0.85 -19.13
CA THR A 79 -5.92 1.19 -20.25
C THR A 79 -5.10 -0.02 -20.70
N ILE A 80 -5.70 -1.22 -20.64
CA ILE A 80 -5.17 -2.41 -21.31
C ILE A 80 -5.28 -2.19 -22.83
N ARG A 81 -4.33 -1.45 -23.40
CA ARG A 81 -4.00 -1.69 -24.80
C ARG A 81 -3.38 -3.06 -24.83
N SER A 82 -4.14 -4.02 -25.36
CA SER A 82 -3.69 -5.37 -25.66
C SER A 82 -2.23 -5.33 -26.07
N PHE A 83 -1.36 -5.94 -25.24
CA PHE A 83 0.03 -6.14 -25.62
C PHE A 83 -0.06 -6.84 -26.98
N PRO A 84 0.42 -6.23 -28.09
CA PRO A 84 0.20 -6.78 -29.41
C PRO A 84 0.99 -8.08 -29.47
N LEU A 85 0.30 -9.19 -29.19
CA LEU A 85 0.86 -10.51 -29.35
C LEU A 85 1.14 -10.65 -30.84
N PRO A 86 2.39 -10.93 -31.24
CA PRO A 86 2.69 -11.17 -32.64
C PRO A 86 1.83 -12.33 -33.15
N ASN A 87 1.33 -12.20 -34.38
CA ASN A 87 0.48 -13.23 -34.97
C ASN A 87 1.29 -14.53 -35.09
N ILE A 88 0.75 -15.62 -34.55
CA ILE A 88 1.41 -16.93 -34.54
C ILE A 88 1.68 -17.41 -35.97
N GLU A 89 0.77 -17.16 -36.92
CA GLU A 89 0.98 -17.48 -38.33
C GLU A 89 2.17 -16.70 -38.92
N GLU A 90 2.27 -15.39 -38.66
CA GLU A 90 3.38 -14.56 -39.17
C GLU A 90 4.74 -15.01 -38.60
N ILE A 91 4.79 -15.37 -37.31
CA ILE A 91 6.02 -15.86 -36.69
C ILE A 91 6.44 -17.19 -37.32
N PHE A 92 5.49 -18.09 -37.58
CA PHE A 92 5.78 -19.36 -38.26
C PHE A 92 6.23 -19.11 -39.70
N GLU A 93 5.58 -18.26 -40.47
CA GLU A 93 5.99 -17.97 -41.86
C GLU A 93 7.37 -17.31 -41.95
N LEU A 94 7.71 -16.39 -41.05
CA LEU A 94 8.99 -15.68 -41.05
C LEU A 94 10.16 -16.54 -40.58
N TYR A 95 9.95 -17.37 -39.55
CA TYR A 95 11.05 -18.04 -38.84
C TYR A 95 11.11 -19.56 -39.05
N PHE A 96 10.02 -20.23 -39.42
CA PHE A 96 10.01 -21.68 -39.63
C PHE A 96 10.87 -22.11 -40.83
N PRO A 97 10.85 -21.44 -42.00
CA PRO A 97 11.68 -21.84 -43.15
C PRO A 97 13.17 -21.58 -42.94
N GLN A 98 13.51 -20.54 -42.15
CA GLN A 98 14.88 -20.04 -42.01
C GLN A 98 15.57 -20.60 -40.75
N ASN A 99 14.85 -20.83 -39.65
CA ASN A 99 15.46 -21.23 -38.39
C ASN A 99 14.47 -21.89 -37.39
N PRO A 100 14.05 -23.14 -37.63
CA PRO A 100 13.06 -23.84 -36.79
C PRO A 100 13.54 -24.07 -35.34
N LYS A 101 14.86 -24.17 -35.11
CA LYS A 101 15.43 -24.25 -33.75
C LYS A 101 15.13 -23.00 -32.93
N LYS A 102 15.32 -21.81 -33.52
CA LYS A 102 15.08 -20.53 -32.87
C LYS A 102 13.60 -20.35 -32.52
N LEU A 103 12.72 -20.82 -33.39
CA LEU A 103 11.28 -20.84 -33.12
C LEU A 103 10.94 -21.71 -31.90
N LYS A 104 11.51 -22.92 -31.83
CA LYS A 104 11.36 -23.81 -30.68
C LYS A 104 11.89 -23.19 -29.38
N GLU A 105 13.03 -22.51 -29.43
CA GLU A 105 13.60 -21.79 -28.27
C GLU A 105 12.69 -20.66 -27.79
N ILE A 106 12.10 -19.88 -28.70
CA ILE A 106 11.16 -18.81 -28.36
C ILE A 106 9.91 -19.38 -27.69
N PHE A 107 9.32 -20.44 -28.25
CA PHE A 107 8.15 -21.08 -27.65
C PHE A 107 8.48 -21.72 -26.30
N GLN A 108 9.64 -22.34 -26.15
CA GLN A 108 10.08 -22.87 -24.87
C GLN A 108 10.24 -21.77 -23.83
N SER A 109 10.86 -20.65 -24.20
CA SER A 109 10.99 -19.48 -23.33
C SER A 109 9.63 -18.89 -22.94
N LEU A 110 8.65 -18.89 -23.86
CA LEU A 110 7.29 -18.44 -23.59
C LEU A 110 6.60 -19.37 -22.59
N ILE A 111 6.71 -20.68 -22.79
CA ILE A 111 6.16 -21.69 -21.88
C ILE A 111 6.77 -21.51 -20.49
N ASP A 112 8.09 -21.39 -20.39
CA ASP A 112 8.78 -21.20 -19.11
C ASP A 112 8.33 -19.90 -18.41
N MET A 113 8.11 -18.82 -19.18
CA MET A 113 7.60 -17.55 -18.64
C MET A 113 6.17 -17.70 -18.13
N VAL A 114 5.28 -18.35 -18.88
CA VAL A 114 3.89 -18.60 -18.49
C VAL A 114 3.84 -19.50 -17.25
N SER A 115 4.64 -20.56 -17.19
CA SER A 115 4.76 -21.44 -16.02
C SER A 115 5.21 -20.65 -14.77
N LYS A 116 6.24 -19.80 -14.89
CA LYS A 116 6.69 -18.93 -13.79
C LYS A 116 5.61 -17.93 -13.35
N MET A 117 4.86 -17.36 -14.30
CA MET A 117 3.74 -16.48 -13.96
C MET A 117 2.64 -17.24 -13.22
N TYR A 118 2.31 -18.45 -13.66
CA TYR A 118 1.32 -19.30 -13.02
C TYR A 118 1.71 -19.70 -11.59
N GLU A 119 2.96 -20.09 -11.37
CA GLU A 119 3.49 -20.35 -10.03
C GLU A 119 3.38 -19.13 -9.11
N LYS A 120 3.71 -17.94 -9.61
CA LYS A 120 3.57 -16.69 -8.85
C LYS A 120 2.11 -16.42 -8.48
N VAL A 121 1.17 -16.67 -9.39
CA VAL A 121 -0.27 -16.51 -9.11
C VAL A 121 -0.72 -17.48 -8.02
N LEU A 122 -0.34 -18.75 -8.10
CA LEU A 122 -0.66 -19.76 -7.07
C LEU A 122 -0.13 -19.37 -5.69
N ILE A 123 1.13 -18.91 -5.62
CA ILE A 123 1.73 -18.45 -4.35
C ILE A 123 0.99 -17.21 -3.83
N PHE A 124 0.65 -16.27 -4.71
CA PHE A 124 -0.09 -15.06 -4.35
C PHE A 124 -1.47 -15.40 -3.78
N GLU A 125 -2.23 -16.27 -4.42
CA GLU A 125 -3.54 -16.71 -3.94
C GLU A 125 -3.45 -17.38 -2.57
N LYS A 126 -2.49 -18.29 -2.39
CA LYS A 126 -2.26 -18.94 -1.09
C LYS A 126 -1.88 -17.94 0.01
N THR A 127 -1.02 -16.97 -0.31
CA THR A 127 -0.58 -15.95 0.64
C THR A 127 -1.73 -15.01 1.01
N LYS A 128 -2.56 -14.65 0.03
CA LYS A 128 -3.76 -13.84 0.23
C LYS A 128 -4.74 -14.55 1.17
N GLU A 129 -5.01 -15.83 0.95
CA GLU A 129 -5.93 -16.60 1.80
C GLU A 129 -5.41 -16.67 3.25
N ASN A 130 -4.13 -16.96 3.43
CA ASN A 130 -3.49 -16.96 4.76
C ASN A 130 -3.55 -15.59 5.45
N ALA A 131 -3.41 -14.48 4.70
CA ALA A 131 -3.52 -13.14 5.25
C ALA A 131 -4.95 -12.82 5.69
N ILE A 132 -5.96 -13.28 4.93
CA ILE A 132 -7.37 -13.11 5.28
C ILE A 132 -7.71 -13.87 6.55
N THR A 133 -7.28 -15.14 6.67
CA THR A 133 -7.54 -15.95 7.87
C THR A 133 -6.85 -15.37 9.10
N ALA A 134 -5.57 -15.00 8.98
CA ALA A 134 -4.83 -14.36 10.08
C ALA A 134 -5.46 -13.03 10.51
N SER A 135 -5.91 -12.21 9.55
CA SER A 135 -6.59 -10.95 9.86
C SER A 135 -7.92 -11.16 10.59
N ALA A 136 -8.67 -12.21 10.24
CA ALA A 136 -9.93 -12.54 10.89
C ALA A 136 -9.71 -13.02 12.33
N GLU A 137 -8.67 -13.83 12.58
CA GLU A 137 -8.28 -14.27 13.93
C GLU A 137 -7.84 -13.09 14.79
N GLN A 138 -7.01 -12.20 14.26
CA GLN A 138 -6.60 -10.98 14.97
C GLN A 138 -7.78 -10.07 15.30
N ALA A 139 -8.74 -9.94 14.39
CA ALA A 139 -9.95 -9.15 14.64
C ALA A 139 -10.78 -9.71 15.80
N ARG A 140 -10.95 -11.04 15.88
CA ARG A 140 -11.63 -11.71 16.99
C ARG A 140 -10.91 -11.51 18.31
N GLU A 141 -9.58 -11.60 18.31
CA GLU A 141 -8.79 -11.40 19.52
C GLU A 141 -8.86 -9.95 20.03
N ILE A 142 -8.82 -8.97 19.13
CA ILE A 142 -9.01 -7.56 19.47
C ILE A 142 -10.40 -7.34 20.11
N GLU A 143 -11.44 -7.97 19.58
CA GLU A 143 -12.79 -7.87 20.14
C GLU A 143 -12.88 -8.49 21.53
N ARG A 144 -12.27 -9.66 21.73
CA ARG A 144 -12.16 -10.31 23.05
C ARG A 144 -11.49 -9.39 24.07
N LEU A 145 -10.31 -8.86 23.74
CA LEU A 145 -9.56 -7.96 24.63
C LEU A 145 -10.30 -6.65 24.91
N ARG A 146 -11.04 -6.11 23.94
CA ARG A 146 -11.90 -4.93 24.16
C ARG A 146 -13.01 -5.20 25.17
N ASN A 147 -13.63 -6.37 25.11
CA ASN A 147 -14.66 -6.77 26.05
C ASN A 147 -14.09 -6.97 27.46
N GLU A 148 -12.94 -7.64 27.58
CA GLU A 148 -12.22 -7.81 28.85
C GLU A 148 -11.84 -6.46 29.47
N LEU A 149 -11.32 -5.54 28.66
CA LEU A 149 -10.96 -4.20 29.11
C LEU A 149 -12.19 -3.41 29.57
N LYS A 150 -13.32 -3.54 28.87
CA LYS A 150 -14.59 -2.94 29.29
C LYS A 150 -15.05 -3.48 30.64
N GLN A 151 -14.95 -4.79 30.85
CA GLN A 151 -15.31 -5.43 32.11
C GLN A 151 -14.38 -4.98 33.23
N ALA A 152 -13.06 -5.00 33.02
CA ALA A 152 -12.09 -4.54 34.01
C ALA A 152 -12.33 -3.07 34.42
N LYS A 153 -12.68 -2.20 33.47
CA LYS A 153 -13.06 -0.82 33.78
C LYS A 153 -14.32 -0.72 34.64
N ALA A 154 -15.34 -1.53 34.34
CA ALA A 154 -16.56 -1.58 35.13
C ALA A 154 -16.27 -2.09 36.56
N ASP A 155 -15.41 -3.10 36.70
CA ASP A 155 -15.00 -3.64 38.00
C ASP A 155 -14.23 -2.59 38.81
N ILE A 156 -13.31 -1.85 38.19
CA ILE A 156 -12.59 -0.76 38.85
C ILE A 156 -13.57 0.29 39.39
N GLU A 157 -14.53 0.74 38.59
CA GLU A 157 -15.51 1.74 39.03
C GLU A 157 -16.46 1.19 40.12
N TYR A 158 -16.85 -0.08 40.02
CA TYR A 158 -17.62 -0.76 41.06
C TYR A 158 -16.86 -0.78 42.39
N TYR A 159 -15.59 -1.19 42.39
CA TYR A 159 -14.78 -1.26 43.60
C TYR A 159 -14.42 0.10 44.16
N LYS A 160 -14.21 1.13 43.33
CA LYS A 160 -14.07 2.52 43.79
C LYS A 160 -15.32 2.98 44.53
N THR A 161 -16.49 2.77 43.92
CA THR A 161 -17.77 3.15 44.54
C THR A 161 -17.97 2.42 45.87
N LYS A 162 -17.70 1.12 45.90
CA LYS A 162 -17.78 0.31 47.14
C LYS A 162 -16.79 0.77 48.20
N TYR A 163 -15.58 1.13 47.80
CA TYR A 163 -14.57 1.67 48.71
C TYR A 163 -15.05 3.00 49.32
N ASP A 164 -15.58 3.90 48.52
CA ASP A 164 -16.09 5.20 48.97
C ASP A 164 -17.30 5.05 49.92
N GLU A 165 -18.22 4.12 49.61
CA GLU A 165 -19.35 3.76 50.49
C GLU A 165 -18.85 3.28 51.86
N VAL A 166 -17.93 2.31 51.87
CA VAL A 166 -17.36 1.75 53.11
C VAL A 166 -16.62 2.83 53.90
N CYS A 167 -15.87 3.70 53.22
CA CYS A 167 -15.18 4.82 53.83
C CYS A 167 -16.18 5.79 54.50
N GLY A 168 -17.22 6.20 53.78
CA GLY A 168 -18.28 7.07 54.29
C GLY A 168 -19.02 6.46 55.48
N ASP A 169 -19.45 5.20 55.36
CA ASP A 169 -20.19 4.50 56.42
C ASP A 169 -19.33 4.25 57.65
N SER A 170 -18.02 4.00 57.48
CA SER A 170 -17.09 3.82 58.59
C SER A 170 -16.90 5.09 59.43
N THR A 171 -17.26 6.27 58.93
CA THR A 171 -17.14 7.53 59.69
C THR A 171 -18.21 7.61 60.79
N TYR A 172 -19.40 7.07 60.54
CA TYR A 172 -20.55 7.16 61.44
C TYR A 172 -20.66 5.94 62.37
N HIS A 173 -20.72 6.16 63.68
CA HIS A 173 -20.73 5.06 64.66
C HIS A 173 -21.93 4.12 64.53
N SER A 174 -23.13 4.67 64.32
CA SER A 174 -24.36 3.89 64.14
C SER A 174 -24.28 2.97 62.91
N LYS A 175 -23.73 3.47 61.81
CA LYS A 175 -23.55 2.70 60.57
C LYS A 175 -22.47 1.62 60.71
N ARG A 176 -21.39 1.89 61.46
CA ARG A 176 -20.37 0.88 61.78
C ARG A 176 -20.93 -0.31 62.55
N GLU A 177 -21.81 -0.05 63.51
CA GLU A 177 -22.45 -1.11 64.30
C GLU A 177 -23.36 -1.98 63.44
N ILE A 178 -24.13 -1.37 62.52
CA ILE A 178 -24.99 -2.09 61.58
C ILE A 178 -24.18 -2.95 60.59
N LEU A 179 -23.03 -2.45 60.12
CA LEU A 179 -22.20 -3.10 59.10
C LEU A 179 -21.05 -3.94 59.67
N ASN A 180 -20.97 -4.13 61.00
CA ASN A 180 -19.88 -4.83 61.68
C ASN A 180 -18.47 -4.30 61.33
N ILE A 181 -18.34 -3.00 61.11
CA ILE A 181 -17.05 -2.37 60.81
C ILE A 181 -16.35 -2.07 62.15
N PRO A 182 -15.21 -2.70 62.48
CA PRO A 182 -14.66 -2.68 63.83
C PRO A 182 -14.13 -1.30 64.25
N LYS A 183 -13.64 -0.50 63.30
CA LYS A 183 -13.04 0.83 63.52
C LYS A 183 -13.31 1.72 62.31
N ASN A 184 -13.29 3.05 62.50
CA ASN A 184 -13.32 3.97 61.36
C ASN A 184 -12.12 3.67 60.44
N VAL A 185 -12.37 3.41 59.15
CA VAL A 185 -11.32 3.06 58.19
C VAL A 185 -10.60 4.30 57.67
N ILE A 186 -11.18 5.49 57.88
CA ILE A 186 -10.52 6.77 57.64
C ILE A 186 -9.97 7.30 58.97
N HIS A 187 -8.64 7.32 59.10
CA HIS A 187 -7.97 7.99 60.22
C HIS A 187 -7.41 9.35 59.77
N ILE A 188 -8.05 10.45 60.19
CA ILE A 188 -7.50 11.81 60.00
C ILE A 188 -6.92 12.28 61.34
N PRO A 189 -5.59 12.40 61.47
CA PRO A 189 -4.96 12.95 62.67
C PRO A 189 -5.41 14.39 62.92
N LYS A 190 -5.68 14.74 64.18
CA LYS A 190 -6.04 16.13 64.57
C LYS A 190 -4.90 17.08 64.20
N GLY A 191 -5.19 18.07 63.34
CA GLY A 191 -4.23 19.08 62.87
C GLY A 191 -3.91 19.03 61.37
N GLN A 192 -4.30 17.97 60.68
CA GLN A 192 -3.96 17.71 59.27
C GLN A 192 -5.14 17.88 58.29
N LYS A 193 -6.00 18.89 58.50
CA LYS A 193 -7.11 19.20 57.55
C LYS A 193 -6.64 19.51 56.12
N LYS A 194 -5.35 19.87 55.93
CA LYS A 194 -4.73 20.10 54.61
C LYS A 194 -4.36 18.81 53.85
N LEU A 195 -4.40 17.63 54.50
CA LEU A 195 -4.18 16.33 53.83
C LEU A 195 -5.44 15.77 53.15
N LEU A 196 -6.61 16.41 53.36
CA LEU A 196 -7.82 16.12 52.58
C LEU A 196 -7.66 16.43 51.07
N THR A 197 -6.56 17.07 50.68
CA THR A 197 -6.23 17.42 49.29
C THR A 197 -5.05 16.63 48.72
N LEU A 198 -4.55 15.59 49.41
CA LEU A 198 -3.41 14.79 48.92
C LEU A 198 -3.90 13.49 48.26
N ASP A 199 -4.33 13.73 47.02
CA ASP A 199 -4.08 12.96 45.81
C ASP A 199 -4.05 11.43 45.94
N PHE A 200 -5.16 10.83 45.51
CA PHE A 200 -5.25 9.43 45.11
C PHE A 200 -4.09 9.02 44.18
N GLN A 201 -3.55 9.97 43.41
CA GLN A 201 -2.37 9.79 42.56
C GLN A 201 -1.05 9.57 43.31
N GLU A 202 -0.85 10.09 44.52
CA GLU A 202 0.39 9.84 45.27
C GLU A 202 0.35 8.46 45.96
N GLN A 203 -0.79 8.07 46.53
CA GLN A 203 -0.89 6.80 47.26
C GLN A 203 -1.03 5.59 46.33
N PHE A 204 -1.69 5.74 45.18
CA PHE A 204 -1.84 4.71 44.16
C PHE A 204 -0.96 4.95 42.93
N GLY A 205 -0.03 5.91 42.99
CA GLY A 205 0.81 6.30 41.86
C GLY A 205 1.57 5.13 41.24
N LYS A 206 2.07 4.19 42.04
CA LYS A 206 2.70 2.96 41.54
C LYS A 206 1.72 2.07 40.75
N ILE A 207 0.49 1.92 41.21
CA ILE A 207 -0.54 1.09 40.58
C ILE A 207 -1.05 1.75 39.27
N LEU A 208 -1.10 3.08 39.23
CA LEU A 208 -1.48 3.87 38.05
C LEU A 208 -0.34 4.05 37.03
N LEU A 209 0.92 4.02 37.47
CA LEU A 209 2.10 4.12 36.60
C LEU A 209 2.42 2.80 35.90
N ASP A 210 2.17 1.65 36.53
CA ASP A 210 2.40 0.34 35.90
C ASP A 210 1.31 0.01 34.86
N SER A 211 0.11 0.56 34.97
CA SER A 211 -0.95 0.41 33.96
C SER A 211 -0.74 1.24 32.69
N ASN A 212 0.20 2.20 32.69
CA ASN A 212 0.53 3.04 31.53
C ASN A 212 1.77 2.58 30.74
N LYS A 213 2.48 1.52 31.19
CA LYS A 213 3.72 1.08 30.54
C LYS A 213 3.53 0.09 29.38
N GLU A 214 2.34 -0.45 29.15
CA GLU A 214 2.11 -1.45 28.09
C GLU A 214 1.37 -0.94 26.84
N ILE A 215 1.23 0.38 26.65
CA ILE A 215 0.72 0.95 25.39
C ILE A 215 1.78 1.82 24.72
N PHE A 216 2.91 1.22 24.38
CA PHE A 216 3.78 1.70 23.31
C PHE A 216 3.86 0.61 22.24
N ILE A 217 2.79 0.52 21.44
CA ILE A 217 2.88 -0.10 20.13
C ILE A 217 3.85 0.76 19.32
N LYS A 218 5.04 0.22 19.06
CA LYS A 218 5.96 0.75 18.05
C LYS A 218 5.19 0.91 16.74
N LYS A 219 4.90 2.14 16.35
CA LYS A 219 4.83 2.49 14.93
C LYS A 219 6.27 2.44 14.42
N ASN A 220 6.63 1.35 13.75
CA ASN A 220 7.81 1.33 12.91
C ASN A 220 7.40 1.83 11.52
N ASP A 221 8.09 2.88 11.10
CA ASP A 221 8.32 3.22 9.70
C ASP A 221 9.00 2.06 8.94
#